data_AF-A0A381YQ71-F1
#
_entry.id   AF-A0A381YQ71-F1
#
_cell.length_a   1.000
_cell.length_b   1.000
_cell.length_c   1.000
_cell.angle_alpha   90.00
_cell.angle_beta   90.00
_cell.angle_gamma   90.00
#
_symmetry.space_group_name_H-M   'P 1'
#
loop_
_entity.id
_entity.type
_entity.pdbx_description
1 polymer ?
#
loop_
_entity_poly.entity_id
_entity_poly.type
_entity_poly.pdbx_seq_one_letter_code
_entity_poly.pdbx_strand_id
1 'polypeptide(L)'
;VAINKFLLSRRHALISIAGFTGGLILTSCGNEEDYETLSLGARFADGYQTSTVFTSGSPQRAPYVLMSEQGWPLSEGVPDSIELLVTEINSEETIFEGKVRRHGEPGVIPYFPLIFDPPRSGEYKVEGKGLKGHHQLLVTDPSDLQLIQIGQKMPSIQTPTTQNNLEINPICTKSSGPCSLHTKSLDESLSSSTPTA
;
A
#
# COMPACT_ATOMS: atom_id res chain seq x y z
N VAL A 1 21.74 -44.82 -36.97
CA VAL A 1 20.95 -46.07 -37.09
C VAL A 1 21.24 -46.93 -35.88
N ALA A 2 20.20 -47.56 -35.34
CA ALA A 2 20.17 -48.56 -34.25
C ALA A 2 20.26 -48.05 -32.80
N ILE A 3 19.08 -48.12 -32.18
CA ILE A 3 18.69 -47.97 -30.78
C ILE A 3 19.22 -49.15 -29.97
N ASN A 4 19.50 -48.97 -28.67
CA ASN A 4 19.12 -50.01 -27.72
C ASN A 4 18.69 -49.45 -26.36
N LYS A 5 17.41 -49.69 -26.04
CA LYS A 5 16.77 -49.45 -24.74
C LYS A 5 17.14 -50.62 -23.82
N PHE A 6 17.57 -50.35 -22.59
CA PHE A 6 17.53 -51.36 -21.53
C PHE A 6 16.49 -51.02 -20.48
N LEU A 7 15.70 -52.05 -20.19
CA LEU A 7 14.41 -52.09 -19.55
C LEU A 7 14.47 -51.88 -18.03
N LEU A 8 13.47 -51.18 -17.49
CA LEU A 8 13.09 -51.25 -16.07
C LEU A 8 12.68 -52.69 -15.71
N SER A 9 13.23 -53.20 -14.61
CA SER A 9 12.70 -54.37 -13.90
C SER A 9 12.09 -53.93 -12.58
N ARG A 10 10.77 -54.11 -12.45
CA ARG A 10 10.01 -54.03 -11.20
C ARG A 10 10.04 -55.41 -10.54
N ARG A 11 10.37 -55.48 -9.24
CA ARG A 11 9.64 -56.23 -8.17
C ARG A 11 10.52 -56.49 -6.92
N HIS A 12 9.84 -56.52 -5.77
CA HIS A 12 10.20 -57.08 -4.45
C HIS A 12 11.11 -56.18 -3.58
N ALA A 13 10.89 -55.98 -2.27
CA ALA A 13 9.91 -56.47 -1.29
C ALA A 13 10.05 -55.61 0.00
N LEU A 14 9.39 -56.07 1.09
CA LEU A 14 9.39 -55.62 2.51
C LEU A 14 8.08 -54.90 2.86
N ILE A 15 7.02 -55.57 3.36
CA ILE A 15 6.84 -56.31 4.64
C ILE A 15 7.25 -55.46 5.84
N SER A 16 6.27 -54.92 6.56
CA SER A 16 6.00 -55.18 7.98
C SER A 16 4.93 -54.20 8.50
N ILE A 17 3.70 -54.68 8.70
CA ILE A 17 2.70 -53.97 9.51
C ILE A 17 2.90 -54.45 10.95
N ALA A 18 3.59 -53.64 11.74
CA ALA A 18 3.61 -53.74 13.20
C ALA A 18 2.85 -52.53 13.75
N GLY A 19 1.87 -52.80 14.62
CA GLY A 19 0.99 -51.79 15.19
C GLY A 19 1.74 -50.75 16.02
N PHE A 20 1.36 -49.48 15.85
CA PHE A 20 1.61 -48.41 16.80
C PHE A 20 0.33 -47.58 16.94
N THR A 21 -0.24 -47.58 18.14
CA THR A 21 -1.13 -46.52 18.61
C THR A 21 -0.27 -45.26 18.81
N GLY A 22 -0.16 -44.44 17.77
CA GLY A 22 0.53 -43.16 17.80
C GLY A 22 -0.45 -42.05 17.47
N GLY A 23 -0.76 -41.21 18.45
CA GLY A 23 -1.56 -40.01 18.24
C GLY A 23 -0.96 -39.15 17.14
N LEU A 24 -1.79 -38.76 16.17
CA LEU A 24 -1.45 -37.74 15.18
C LEU A 24 -1.31 -36.41 15.92
N ILE A 25 -0.08 -36.06 16.32
CA ILE A 25 0.27 -34.67 16.62
C ILE A 25 0.36 -33.98 15.26
N LEU A 26 -0.72 -33.32 14.87
CA LEU A 26 -0.70 -32.36 13.77
C LEU A 26 0.17 -31.20 14.22
N THR A 27 1.46 -31.25 13.89
CA THR A 27 2.34 -30.09 13.97
C THR A 27 1.83 -29.12 12.91
N SER A 28 1.07 -28.12 13.34
CA SER A 28 0.77 -26.96 12.52
C SER A 28 2.11 -26.31 12.19
N CYS A 29 2.56 -26.44 10.95
CA CYS A 29 3.60 -25.59 10.40
C CYS A 29 3.00 -24.18 10.23
N GLY A 30 2.84 -23.48 11.34
CA GLY A 30 2.79 -22.02 11.30
C GLY A 30 4.22 -21.59 11.01
N ASN A 31 4.48 -21.15 9.78
CA ASN A 31 5.74 -20.54 9.43
C ASN A 31 5.76 -19.20 10.18
N GLU A 32 6.35 -19.19 11.37
CA GLU A 32 6.66 -17.96 12.12
C GLU A 32 7.75 -17.29 11.28
N GLU A 33 7.36 -16.39 10.37
CA GLU A 33 8.33 -15.64 9.59
C GLU A 33 9.15 -14.80 10.55
N ASP A 34 10.45 -15.05 10.57
CA ASP A 34 11.38 -14.30 11.40
C ASP A 34 11.46 -12.87 10.85
N TYR A 35 10.94 -11.91 11.63
CA TYR A 35 10.80 -10.50 11.24
C TYR A 35 12.12 -9.92 10.72
N GLU A 36 13.25 -10.42 11.22
CA GLU A 36 14.62 -10.10 10.83
C GLU A 36 14.90 -10.29 9.33
N THR A 37 14.04 -10.97 8.57
CA THR A 37 14.16 -11.14 7.10
C THR A 37 13.22 -10.26 6.29
N LEU A 38 12.20 -9.66 6.93
CA LEU A 38 11.17 -8.87 6.29
C LEU A 38 11.65 -7.45 6.03
N SER A 39 11.06 -6.77 5.04
CA SER A 39 11.37 -5.36 4.75
C SER A 39 10.11 -4.54 4.49
N LEU A 40 10.23 -3.21 4.55
CA LEU A 40 9.16 -2.29 4.19
C LEU A 40 9.08 -2.14 2.66
N GLY A 41 7.89 -2.33 2.12
CA GLY A 41 7.57 -2.02 0.73
C GLY A 41 6.67 -0.79 0.63
N ALA A 42 7.18 0.32 0.11
CA ALA A 42 6.35 1.46 -0.25
C ALA A 42 5.52 1.16 -1.51
N ARG A 43 4.26 1.61 -1.50
CA ARG A 43 3.31 1.45 -2.62
C ARG A 43 2.70 2.78 -3.03
N PHE A 44 3.53 3.81 -3.02
CA PHE A 44 3.18 5.19 -3.32
C PHE A 44 4.38 5.90 -3.94
N ALA A 45 4.17 7.13 -4.40
CA ALA A 45 5.20 7.89 -5.07
C ALA A 45 6.11 8.62 -4.07
N ASP A 46 7.35 8.13 -3.93
CA ASP A 46 8.26 8.40 -2.81
C ASP A 46 9.27 9.54 -3.04
N GLY A 47 9.43 10.01 -4.28
CA GLY A 47 10.46 10.97 -4.67
C GLY A 47 11.75 10.37 -5.23
N TYR A 48 11.95 9.05 -5.11
CA TYR A 48 13.16 8.36 -5.57
C TYR A 48 12.88 7.43 -6.75
N GLN A 49 11.80 6.66 -6.67
CA GLN A 49 11.33 5.82 -7.79
C GLN A 49 10.43 6.61 -8.73
N THR A 50 9.73 7.63 -8.22
CA THR A 50 8.78 8.49 -8.94
C THR A 50 8.71 9.87 -8.27
N SER A 51 8.04 10.86 -8.87
CA SER A 51 7.85 12.19 -8.26
C SER A 51 7.16 12.09 -6.89
N THR A 52 7.67 12.79 -5.89
CA THR A 52 7.07 12.75 -4.54
C THR A 52 5.65 13.32 -4.53
N VAL A 53 4.82 12.80 -3.62
CA VAL A 53 3.50 13.36 -3.27
C VAL A 53 3.48 13.97 -1.87
N PHE A 54 4.61 13.99 -1.16
CA PHE A 54 4.71 14.46 0.22
C PHE A 54 5.17 15.91 0.31
N THR A 55 4.52 16.67 1.18
CA THR A 55 4.77 18.07 1.45
C THR A 55 4.87 18.34 2.94
N SER A 56 5.71 19.28 3.33
CA SER A 56 5.84 19.67 4.73
C SER A 56 4.60 20.38 5.29
N GLY A 57 4.40 20.29 6.60
CA GLY A 57 3.44 21.10 7.36
C GLY A 57 2.00 20.60 7.33
N SER A 58 1.76 19.36 6.88
CA SER A 58 0.46 18.71 7.04
C SER A 58 0.58 17.18 7.18
N PRO A 59 -0.30 16.54 7.98
CA PRO A 59 -0.32 15.08 8.08
C PRO A 59 -0.72 14.39 6.77
N GLN A 60 0.13 13.49 6.28
CA GLN A 60 -0.09 12.70 5.06
C GLN A 60 0.09 11.20 5.32
N ARG A 61 -0.56 10.35 4.52
CA ARG A 61 -0.53 8.90 4.69
C ARG A 61 0.54 8.25 3.80
N ALA A 62 1.47 7.52 4.40
CA ALA A 62 2.45 6.66 3.74
C ALA A 62 2.08 5.18 3.98
N PRO A 63 1.36 4.53 3.06
CA PRO A 63 1.00 3.11 3.21
C PRO A 63 2.19 2.20 2.89
N TYR A 64 2.59 1.40 3.87
CA TYR A 64 3.62 0.37 3.72
C TYR A 64 3.02 -1.03 3.73
N VAL A 65 3.61 -1.95 2.99
CA VAL A 65 3.36 -3.40 3.10
C VAL A 65 4.61 -4.08 3.66
N LEU A 66 4.44 -5.25 4.29
CA LEU A 66 5.59 -6.11 4.61
C LEU A 66 5.94 -6.96 3.40
N MET A 67 7.23 -6.98 3.07
CA MET A 67 7.80 -7.72 1.96
C MET A 67 8.61 -8.90 2.49
N SER A 68 8.39 -10.08 1.94
CA SER A 68 9.23 -11.25 2.20
C SER A 68 10.63 -11.05 1.62
N GLU A 69 11.58 -11.90 2.04
CA GLU A 69 12.95 -11.90 1.51
C GLU A 69 13.00 -12.12 -0.02
N GLN A 70 11.99 -12.79 -0.58
CA GLN A 70 11.87 -13.02 -2.02
C GLN A 70 11.27 -11.81 -2.78
N GLY A 71 10.96 -10.72 -2.07
CA GLY A 71 10.44 -9.49 -2.65
C GLY A 71 8.94 -9.53 -2.96
N TRP A 72 8.18 -10.42 -2.31
CA TRP A 72 6.72 -10.49 -2.46
C TRP A 72 6.01 -9.89 -1.24
N PRO A 73 4.92 -9.13 -1.42
CA PRO A 73 4.13 -8.66 -0.29
C PRO A 73 3.42 -9.82 0.40
N LEU A 74 3.42 -9.81 1.73
CA LEU A 74 2.76 -10.83 2.54
C LEU A 74 1.24 -10.59 2.61
N SER A 75 0.46 -11.66 2.52
CA SER A 75 -1.00 -11.65 2.73
C SER A 75 -1.45 -12.41 3.99
N GLU A 76 -0.63 -13.33 4.49
CA GLU A 76 -0.87 -14.16 5.66
C GLU A 76 0.28 -13.99 6.66
N GLY A 77 0.07 -14.36 7.93
CA GLY A 77 1.10 -14.24 8.97
C GLY A 77 1.51 -12.81 9.34
N VAL A 78 0.82 -11.80 8.78
CA VAL A 78 1.14 -10.37 9.01
C VAL A 78 0.63 -9.92 10.39
N PRO A 79 1.46 -9.26 11.22
CA PRO A 79 1.04 -8.80 12.54
C PRO A 79 -0.04 -7.72 12.48
N ASP A 80 -0.81 -7.58 13.57
CA ASP A 80 -1.83 -6.53 13.72
C ASP A 80 -1.25 -5.11 13.77
N SER A 81 0.07 -4.98 13.87
CA SER A 81 0.77 -3.71 13.98
C SER A 81 2.28 -3.89 13.85
N ILE A 82 2.96 -2.82 13.43
CA ILE A 82 4.43 -2.71 13.42
C ILE A 82 4.87 -1.45 14.14
N GLU A 83 6.10 -1.42 14.66
CA GLU A 83 6.74 -0.19 15.16
C GLU A 83 7.54 0.45 14.03
N LEU A 84 7.26 1.71 13.72
CA LEU A 84 7.98 2.51 12.72
C LEU A 84 8.72 3.66 13.38
N LEU A 85 9.87 3.98 12.81
CA LEU A 85 10.72 5.13 13.12
C LEU A 85 10.89 5.96 11.84
N VAL A 86 10.70 7.27 11.93
CA VAL A 86 10.98 8.22 10.85
C VAL A 86 12.02 9.22 11.33
N THR A 87 13.15 9.27 10.62
CA THR A 87 14.27 10.16 10.93
C THR A 87 14.56 11.04 9.73
N GLU A 88 14.72 12.34 9.95
CA GLU A 88 15.25 13.22 8.90
C GLU A 88 16.74 12.91 8.68
N ILE A 89 17.15 12.68 7.44
CA ILE A 89 18.50 12.25 7.12
C ILE A 89 19.55 13.33 7.43
N ASN A 90 19.26 14.59 7.13
CA ASN A 90 20.25 15.66 7.27
C ASN A 90 20.50 16.08 8.73
N SER A 91 19.45 16.12 9.56
CA SER A 91 19.58 16.53 10.96
C SER A 91 19.69 15.36 11.94
N GLU A 92 19.46 14.14 11.47
CA GLU A 92 19.31 12.93 12.28
C GLU A 92 18.19 13.03 13.34
N GLU A 93 17.23 13.92 13.14
CA GLU A 93 16.12 14.14 14.07
C GLU A 93 15.03 13.08 13.85
N THR A 94 14.65 12.40 14.92
CA THR A 94 13.48 11.50 14.91
C THR A 94 12.20 12.34 14.93
N ILE A 95 11.47 12.32 13.81
CA ILE A 95 10.20 13.02 13.64
C ILE A 95 9.02 12.17 14.13
N PHE A 96 9.13 10.86 13.99
CA PHE A 96 8.08 9.93 14.42
C PHE A 96 8.70 8.66 14.97
N GLU A 97 8.16 8.18 16.09
CA GLU A 97 8.40 6.83 16.59
C GLU A 97 7.08 6.31 17.14
N GLY A 98 6.60 5.17 16.65
CA GLY A 98 5.33 4.68 17.12
C GLY A 98 4.80 3.43 16.43
N LYS A 99 3.73 2.91 17.03
CA LYS A 99 3.03 1.71 16.58
C LYS A 99 2.00 2.07 15.50
N VAL A 100 2.13 1.48 14.33
CA VAL A 100 1.20 1.62 13.20
C VAL A 100 0.37 0.36 13.06
N ARG A 101 -0.96 0.49 13.05
CA ARG A 101 -1.87 -0.65 12.99
C ARG A 101 -2.04 -1.18 11.57
N ARG A 102 -2.19 -2.49 11.45
CA ARG A 102 -2.57 -3.19 10.23
C ARG A 102 -3.93 -2.68 9.73
N HIS A 103 -4.04 -2.46 8.43
CA HIS A 103 -5.28 -2.19 7.74
C HIS A 103 -5.45 -3.18 6.57
N GLY A 104 -6.67 -3.72 6.42
CA GLY A 104 -7.01 -4.70 5.40
C GLY A 104 -7.77 -5.87 5.99
N GLU A 105 -8.55 -6.55 5.15
CA GLU A 105 -9.32 -7.72 5.55
C GLU A 105 -8.44 -8.99 5.60
N PRO A 106 -8.94 -10.11 6.15
CA PRO A 106 -8.30 -11.42 5.97
C PRO A 106 -8.24 -11.82 4.48
N GLY A 107 -7.13 -12.43 4.05
CA GLY A 107 -6.97 -12.94 2.68
C GLY A 107 -6.62 -11.89 1.62
N VAL A 108 -6.44 -10.62 2.00
CA VAL A 108 -5.86 -9.59 1.15
C VAL A 108 -4.50 -9.15 1.70
N ILE A 109 -3.65 -8.56 0.86
CA ILE A 109 -2.39 -7.95 1.30
C ILE A 109 -2.75 -6.75 2.19
N PRO A 110 -2.45 -6.79 3.50
CA PRO A 110 -2.66 -5.65 4.37
C PRO A 110 -1.59 -4.60 4.18
N TYR A 111 -1.90 -3.39 4.65
CA TYR A 111 -0.95 -2.28 4.70
C TYR A 111 -0.96 -1.59 6.07
N PHE A 112 0.09 -0.83 6.32
CA PHE A 112 0.33 -0.08 7.55
C PHE A 112 0.37 1.41 7.19
N PRO A 113 -0.73 2.16 7.42
CA PRO A 113 -0.81 3.57 7.06
C PRO A 113 -0.09 4.42 8.09
N LEU A 114 1.20 4.68 7.88
CA LEU A 114 1.92 5.70 8.63
C LEU A 114 1.26 7.06 8.36
N ILE A 115 0.79 7.75 9.40
CA ILE A 115 0.36 9.15 9.30
C ILE A 115 1.56 9.99 9.70
N PHE A 116 2.17 10.62 8.72
CA PHE A 116 3.42 11.36 8.83
C PHE A 116 3.16 12.86 8.65
N ASP A 117 3.63 13.68 9.58
CA ASP A 117 3.52 15.14 9.54
C ASP A 117 4.93 15.75 9.50
N PRO A 118 5.57 15.81 8.32
CA PRO A 118 6.93 16.31 8.20
C PRO A 118 6.98 17.81 8.52
N PRO A 119 7.83 18.26 9.46
CA PRO A 119 7.90 19.67 9.83
C PRO A 119 8.55 20.55 8.75
N ARG A 120 9.32 19.96 7.84
CA ARG A 120 10.09 20.66 6.81
C ARG A 120 10.31 19.78 5.57
N SER A 121 10.73 20.41 4.48
CA SER A 121 11.16 19.71 3.27
C SER A 121 12.52 19.05 3.50
N GLY A 122 12.75 17.90 2.88
CA GLY A 122 13.99 17.16 3.04
C GLY A 122 13.83 15.67 2.75
N GLU A 123 14.92 14.94 2.97
CA GLU A 123 14.98 13.50 2.83
C GLU A 123 14.76 12.84 4.19
N TYR A 124 13.85 11.88 4.22
CA TYR A 124 13.47 11.15 5.42
C TYR A 124 13.71 9.66 5.22
N LYS A 125 14.14 9.01 6.29
CA LYS A 125 14.30 7.56 6.35
C LYS A 125 13.18 6.97 7.21
N VAL A 126 12.50 5.96 6.70
CA VAL A 126 11.49 5.17 7.43
C VAL A 126 12.03 3.77 7.68
N GLU A 127 12.10 3.39 8.94
CA GLU A 127 12.59 2.10 9.42
C GLU A 127 11.49 1.39 10.20
N GLY A 128 11.42 0.07 10.07
CA GLY A 128 10.59 -0.75 10.94
C GLY A 128 11.46 -1.51 11.92
N LYS A 129 11.05 -1.56 13.19
CA LYS A 129 11.79 -2.28 14.23
C LYS A 129 11.87 -3.77 13.90
N GLY A 130 13.09 -4.30 13.84
CA GLY A 130 13.34 -5.69 13.47
C GLY A 130 13.13 -6.00 11.98
N LEU A 131 12.93 -4.98 11.12
CA LEU A 131 12.85 -5.17 9.67
C LEU A 131 14.20 -4.83 9.02
N LYS A 132 14.51 -5.49 7.90
CA LYS A 132 15.69 -5.20 7.07
C LYS A 132 15.54 -3.89 6.34
N GLY A 133 16.62 -3.12 6.37
CA GLY A 133 16.79 -1.91 5.56
C GLY A 133 15.87 -0.77 5.98
N HIS A 134 15.71 0.17 5.07
CA HIS A 134 14.87 1.35 5.25
C HIS A 134 14.28 1.79 3.92
N HIS A 135 13.20 2.55 3.99
CA HIS A 135 12.65 3.26 2.85
C HIS A 135 13.01 4.75 2.93
N GLN A 136 13.39 5.37 1.82
CA GLN A 136 13.65 6.80 1.75
C GLN A 136 12.44 7.53 1.17
N LEU A 137 12.13 8.70 1.71
CA LEU A 137 11.00 9.51 1.32
C LEU A 137 11.45 10.97 1.18
N LEU A 138 11.19 11.56 0.01
CA LEU A 138 11.45 12.97 -0.23
C LEU A 138 10.21 13.79 0.11
N VAL A 139 10.37 14.81 0.95
CA VAL A 139 9.32 15.79 1.25
C VAL A 139 9.71 17.11 0.61
N THR A 140 8.77 17.74 -0.10
CA THR A 140 8.97 19.05 -0.73
C THR A 140 8.18 20.15 -0.03
N ASP A 141 8.40 21.41 -0.39
CA ASP A 141 7.51 22.50 0.02
C ASP A 141 6.15 22.34 -0.70
N PRO A 142 5.01 22.60 -0.03
CA PRO A 142 3.70 22.61 -0.67
C PRO A 142 3.61 23.45 -1.95
N SER A 143 4.37 24.54 -2.09
CA SER A 143 4.37 25.40 -3.28
C SER A 143 5.04 24.76 -4.50
N ASP A 144 5.92 23.79 -4.27
CA ASP A 144 6.72 23.16 -5.33
C ASP A 144 6.00 21.94 -5.94
N LEU A 145 4.93 21.48 -5.28
CA LEU A 145 4.16 20.34 -5.73
C LEU A 145 2.86 20.79 -6.43
N GLN A 146 2.74 20.48 -7.72
CA GLN A 146 1.52 20.74 -8.50
C GLN A 146 0.42 19.71 -8.23
N LEU A 147 0.15 19.41 -6.95
CA LEU A 147 -0.92 18.56 -6.49
C LEU A 147 -1.72 19.28 -5.41
N ILE A 148 -3.04 19.14 -5.46
CA ILE A 148 -3.93 19.70 -4.43
C ILE A 148 -3.63 18.98 -3.10
N GLN A 149 -3.19 19.74 -2.11
CA GLN A 149 -2.90 19.23 -0.77
C GLN A 149 -4.13 19.30 0.16
N ILE A 150 -4.04 18.56 1.27
CA ILE A 150 -5.07 18.58 2.32
C ILE A 150 -5.25 20.02 2.84
N GLY A 151 -6.50 20.47 2.92
CA GLY A 151 -6.85 21.82 3.38
C GLY A 151 -6.72 22.91 2.31
N GLN A 152 -6.11 22.63 1.14
CA GLN A 152 -6.13 23.58 0.04
C GLN A 152 -7.54 23.69 -0.56
N LYS A 153 -7.88 24.90 -1.01
CA LYS A 153 -9.13 25.14 -1.73
C LYS A 153 -9.09 24.40 -3.05
N MET A 154 -10.13 23.60 -3.33
CA MET A 154 -10.29 22.97 -4.63
C MET A 154 -10.30 24.03 -5.74
N PRO A 155 -9.55 23.84 -6.84
CA PRO A 155 -9.61 24.72 -7.99
C PRO A 155 -11.04 24.85 -8.49
N SER A 156 -11.46 26.08 -8.74
CA SER A 156 -12.76 26.37 -9.36
C SER A 156 -12.61 26.10 -10.86
N ILE A 157 -13.30 25.06 -11.34
CA ILE A 157 -13.23 24.62 -12.74
C ILE A 157 -14.65 24.54 -13.28
N GLN A 158 -14.89 25.15 -14.44
CA GLN A 158 -16.14 24.96 -15.15
C GLN A 158 -16.14 23.56 -15.78
N THR A 159 -17.10 22.73 -15.39
CA THR A 159 -17.26 21.36 -15.95
C THR A 159 -18.47 21.29 -16.88
N PRO A 160 -18.47 20.39 -17.88
CA PRO A 160 -19.60 20.20 -18.78
C PRO A 160 -20.91 19.91 -18.03
N THR A 161 -21.97 20.61 -18.42
CA THR A 161 -23.36 20.37 -17.99
C THR A 161 -24.24 20.07 -19.20
N THR A 162 -25.49 19.65 -18.98
CA THR A 162 -26.46 19.48 -20.06
C THR A 162 -26.85 20.81 -20.72
N GLN A 163 -26.70 21.94 -20.00
CA GLN A 163 -26.96 23.27 -20.54
C GLN A 163 -25.73 23.91 -21.19
N ASN A 164 -24.53 23.64 -20.67
CA ASN A 164 -23.26 24.09 -21.23
C ASN A 164 -22.28 22.92 -21.33
N ASN A 165 -22.24 22.32 -22.51
CA ASN A 165 -21.57 21.04 -22.72
C ASN A 165 -20.04 21.17 -22.88
N LEU A 166 -19.50 22.38 -23.02
CA LEU A 166 -18.08 22.64 -23.27
C LEU A 166 -17.50 21.73 -24.38
N GLU A 167 -18.28 21.52 -25.45
CA GLU A 167 -17.95 20.62 -26.58
C GLU A 167 -17.84 19.13 -26.24
N ILE A 168 -18.25 18.74 -25.04
CA ILE A 168 -18.31 17.36 -24.55
C ILE A 168 -19.76 16.96 -24.38
N ASN A 169 -20.18 15.80 -24.92
CA ASN A 169 -21.52 15.29 -24.65
C ASN A 169 -21.53 14.47 -23.34
N PRO A 170 -22.05 14.98 -22.21
CA PRO A 170 -22.03 14.26 -20.94
C PRO A 170 -22.90 13.00 -21.02
N ILE A 171 -22.34 11.86 -20.64
CA ILE A 171 -23.05 10.58 -20.59
C ILE A 171 -23.36 10.24 -19.14
N CYS A 172 -24.59 9.81 -18.87
CA CYS A 172 -25.01 9.28 -17.59
C CYS A 172 -25.46 7.82 -17.76
N THR A 173 -24.88 6.90 -17.01
CA THR A 173 -25.23 5.47 -17.04
C THR A 173 -26.49 5.14 -16.23
N LYS A 174 -27.12 6.14 -15.60
CA LYS A 174 -28.34 5.96 -14.84
C LYS A 174 -29.51 5.66 -15.79
N SER A 175 -30.18 4.53 -15.56
CA SER A 175 -31.28 4.04 -16.42
C SER A 175 -32.49 4.97 -16.49
N SER A 176 -32.70 5.80 -15.47
CA SER A 176 -33.81 6.77 -15.39
C SER A 176 -33.52 8.10 -16.09
N GLY A 177 -32.46 8.19 -16.90
CA GLY A 177 -32.00 9.44 -17.50
C GLY A 177 -30.96 10.20 -16.67
N PRO A 178 -30.48 11.37 -17.16
CA PRO A 178 -29.36 12.08 -16.56
C PRO A 178 -29.64 12.49 -15.11
N CYS A 179 -28.68 12.26 -14.21
CA CYS A 179 -28.79 12.68 -12.81
C CYS A 179 -28.59 14.19 -12.64
N SER A 180 -29.03 14.73 -11.50
CA SER A 180 -28.92 16.16 -11.17
C SER A 180 -27.48 16.68 -11.08
N LEU A 181 -26.47 15.79 -11.03
CA LEU A 181 -25.07 16.21 -11.07
C LEU A 181 -24.69 16.80 -12.44
N HIS A 182 -25.41 16.46 -13.52
CA HIS A 182 -25.12 17.01 -14.85
C HIS A 182 -25.75 18.38 -15.10
N THR A 183 -26.47 18.97 -14.14
CA THR A 183 -27.08 20.29 -14.30
C THR A 183 -26.26 21.42 -13.67
N LYS A 184 -25.17 21.09 -12.97
CA LYS A 184 -24.32 22.05 -12.26
C LYS A 184 -22.86 21.82 -12.59
N SER A 185 -22.13 22.90 -12.81
CA SER A 185 -20.69 22.84 -12.99
C SER A 185 -19.97 22.80 -11.63
N LEU A 186 -18.73 22.30 -11.59
CA LEU A 186 -17.97 22.17 -10.34
C LEU A 186 -17.74 23.54 -9.67
N ASP A 187 -17.43 24.59 -10.43
CA ASP A 187 -17.33 25.97 -9.94
C ASP A 187 -18.63 26.47 -9.30
N GLU A 188 -19.79 26.19 -9.90
CA GLU A 188 -21.10 26.51 -9.32
C GLU A 188 -21.29 25.76 -7.99
N SER A 189 -20.95 24.47 -7.96
CA SER A 189 -21.09 23.64 -6.77
C SER A 189 -20.18 24.10 -5.62
N LEU A 190 -18.92 24.44 -5.92
CA LEU A 190 -17.94 24.95 -4.97
C LEU A 190 -18.27 26.36 -4.46
N SER A 191 -19.08 27.12 -5.19
CA SER A 191 -19.58 28.43 -4.74
C SER A 191 -20.75 28.33 -3.76
N SER A 192 -21.36 27.14 -3.64
CA SER A 192 -22.48 26.92 -2.73
C SER A 192 -22.01 26.81 -1.28
N SER A 193 -22.88 27.23 -0.34
CA SER A 193 -22.63 27.09 1.10
C SER A 193 -22.93 25.69 1.63
N THR A 194 -23.35 24.77 0.77
CA THR A 194 -23.65 23.38 1.12
C THR A 194 -22.45 22.49 0.83
N PRO A 195 -22.22 21.42 1.61
CA PRO A 195 -21.18 20.45 1.30
C PRO A 195 -21.32 19.96 -0.14
N THR A 196 -20.25 20.09 -0.92
CA THR A 196 -20.14 19.48 -2.24
C THR A 196 -19.82 18.00 -2.04
N ALA A 197 -20.69 17.12 -2.56
CA ALA A 197 -20.51 15.66 -2.51
C ALA A 197 -19.91 15.15 -3.83
#